data_AF-A0A078S5E6-F1
#
_entry.id   AF-A0A078S5E6-F1
#
_cell.length_a   1.000
_cell.length_b   1.000
_cell.length_c   1.000
_cell.angle_alpha   90.00
_cell.angle_beta   90.00
_cell.angle_gamma   90.00
#
_symmetry.space_group_name_H-M   'P 1'
#
loop_
_entity.id
_entity.type
_entity.pdbx_description
1 polymer ?
#
loop_
_entity_poly.entity_id
_entity_poly.type
_entity_poly.pdbx_seq_one_letter_code
_entity_poly.pdbx_strand_id
1 'polypeptide(L)'
;MQQEDDLRALAKIMEFGRAVSIFLLVVHVYVYCYPSITAWHLNLEVIDRILVNFNNTTGIFNCILWSKLLAVLLLAVSCLGTHGVKGEKITWPKIYAVLVAGCALFFLNWWLLKLPLPHMANTAFYIFTLTAGYLALLMSGLWMSRLYRHNLMEDVFNMENESFMQETRLMENEYSVNLPTRFYYKKRWNNGFVNIVNIFRACMVIGTPGSGKSYAIVNSYIRQLIAKGFAIYIYDYKFDDLSTIAYNSLLKNMDKYEVKPRFYVINFDDPRRSHRCNPINPEFMTDISGAYEASYTIMLNLNRTWV
;
A
#
# COMPACT_ATOMS: atom_id res chain seq x y z
N MET A 1 -18.99 9.56 -7.21
CA MET A 1 -20.09 10.47 -6.82
C MET A 1 -21.06 9.78 -5.86
N GLN A 2 -21.82 8.75 -6.27
CA GLN A 2 -22.78 8.07 -5.39
C GLN A 2 -22.16 7.48 -4.11
N GLN A 3 -20.99 6.84 -4.20
CA GLN A 3 -20.26 6.32 -3.04
C GLN A 3 -19.75 7.43 -2.08
N GLU A 4 -19.44 8.63 -2.60
CA GLU A 4 -19.03 9.76 -1.76
C GLU A 4 -20.23 10.41 -1.06
N ASP A 5 -21.37 10.47 -1.73
CA ASP A 5 -22.61 10.98 -1.18
C ASP A 5 -23.16 10.05 -0.07
N ASP A 6 -23.07 8.73 -0.26
CA ASP A 6 -23.45 7.73 0.76
C ASP A 6 -22.58 7.85 2.03
N LEU A 7 -21.25 8.04 1.86
CA LEU A 7 -20.33 8.25 2.98
C LEU A 7 -20.62 9.56 3.74
N ARG A 8 -20.98 10.64 3.01
CA ARG A 8 -21.40 11.91 3.62
C ARG A 8 -22.73 11.79 4.36
N ALA A 9 -23.68 11.04 3.82
CA ALA A 9 -24.97 10.78 4.48
C ALA A 9 -24.78 10.00 5.78
N LEU A 10 -23.96 8.93 5.76
CA LEU A 10 -23.57 8.19 6.95
C LEU A 10 -22.92 9.10 7.99
N ALA A 11 -21.97 9.95 7.59
CA ALA A 11 -21.31 10.90 8.50
C ALA A 11 -22.30 11.81 9.23
N LYS A 12 -23.28 12.37 8.51
CA LYS A 12 -24.35 13.20 9.09
C LYS A 12 -25.22 12.43 10.08
N ILE A 13 -25.57 11.17 9.77
CA ILE A 13 -26.36 10.32 10.68
C ILE A 13 -25.60 10.09 11.99
N MET A 14 -24.28 9.90 11.93
CA MET A 14 -23.46 9.70 13.12
C MET A 14 -23.30 10.97 13.95
N GLU A 15 -23.12 12.13 13.32
CA GLU A 15 -23.12 13.43 14.01
C GLU A 15 -24.45 13.68 14.71
N PHE A 16 -25.56 13.37 14.05
CA PHE A 16 -26.90 13.45 14.65
C PHE A 16 -27.03 12.52 15.87
N GLY A 17 -26.58 11.27 15.78
CA GLY A 17 -26.58 10.34 16.92
C GLY A 17 -25.79 10.88 18.13
N ARG A 18 -24.66 11.55 17.89
CA ARG A 18 -23.88 12.22 18.95
C ARG A 18 -24.64 13.41 19.55
N ALA A 19 -25.31 14.21 18.73
CA ALA A 19 -26.12 15.33 19.21
C ALA A 19 -27.27 14.84 20.10
N VAL A 20 -27.96 13.76 19.71
CA VAL A 20 -29.02 13.14 20.52
C VAL A 20 -28.46 12.59 21.85
N SER A 21 -27.28 11.96 21.82
CA SER A 21 -26.58 11.52 23.04
C SER A 21 -26.29 12.67 24.01
N ILE A 22 -25.76 13.81 23.51
CA ILE A 22 -25.51 15.01 24.32
C ILE A 22 -26.81 15.58 24.87
N PHE A 23 -27.86 15.64 24.04
CA PHE A 23 -29.18 16.10 24.48
C PHE A 23 -29.74 15.26 25.62
N LEU A 24 -29.63 13.93 25.54
CA LEU A 24 -30.04 13.04 26.64
C LEU A 24 -29.25 13.30 27.93
N LEU A 25 -27.97 13.68 27.84
CA LEU A 25 -27.20 14.06 29.03
C LEU A 25 -27.65 15.37 29.64
N VAL A 26 -28.04 16.35 28.82
CA VAL A 26 -28.62 17.60 29.31
C VAL A 26 -29.92 17.31 30.05
N VAL A 27 -30.80 16.48 29.47
CA VAL A 27 -32.03 16.04 30.12
C VAL A 27 -31.73 15.24 31.39
N HIS A 28 -30.71 14.38 31.38
CA HIS A 28 -30.26 13.65 32.57
C HIS A 28 -29.89 14.60 33.71
N VAL A 29 -29.09 15.62 33.42
CA VAL A 29 -28.72 16.63 34.42
C VAL A 29 -29.96 17.40 34.90
N TYR A 30 -30.87 17.77 34.00
CA TYR A 30 -32.09 18.48 34.35
C TYR A 30 -32.95 17.67 35.35
N VAL A 31 -33.14 16.37 35.11
CA VAL A 31 -33.96 15.49 35.97
C VAL A 31 -33.27 15.20 37.31
N TYR A 32 -32.00 14.77 37.29
CA TYR A 32 -31.34 14.30 38.52
C TYR A 32 -30.72 15.42 39.38
N CYS A 33 -30.55 16.62 38.82
CA CYS A 33 -30.09 17.81 39.55
C CYS A 33 -31.22 18.85 39.73
N TYR A 34 -32.48 18.43 39.65
CA TYR A 34 -33.66 19.30 39.69
C TYR A 34 -33.68 20.34 40.83
N PRO A 35 -33.30 20.00 42.10
CA PRO A 35 -33.27 21.00 43.17
C PRO A 35 -32.32 22.18 42.91
N SER A 36 -31.22 21.96 42.17
CA SER A 36 -30.32 23.03 41.75
C SER A 36 -30.86 23.81 40.55
N ILE A 37 -31.56 23.13 39.62
CA ILE A 37 -32.24 23.77 38.48
C ILE A 37 -33.32 24.75 38.96
N THR A 38 -34.12 24.35 39.96
CA THR A 38 -35.12 25.23 40.57
C THR A 38 -34.48 26.40 41.32
N ALA A 39 -33.38 26.16 42.03
CA ALA A 39 -32.63 27.21 42.72
C ALA A 39 -32.01 28.24 41.76
N TRP A 40 -31.72 27.84 40.52
CA TRP A 40 -31.22 28.71 39.45
C TRP A 40 -32.33 29.35 38.61
N HIS A 41 -33.61 29.09 38.92
CA HIS A 41 -34.75 29.55 38.13
C HIS A 41 -34.69 29.11 36.65
N LEU A 42 -34.11 27.93 36.39
CA LEU A 42 -34.01 27.33 35.05
C LEU A 42 -35.10 26.29 34.78
N ASN A 43 -36.01 26.07 35.72
CA ASN A 43 -37.12 25.13 35.56
C ASN A 43 -38.20 25.73 34.64
N LEU A 44 -38.72 24.90 33.72
CA LEU A 44 -39.78 25.27 32.80
C LEU A 44 -40.92 24.27 32.94
N GLU A 45 -42.09 24.73 33.37
CA GLU A 45 -43.26 23.87 33.66
C GLU A 45 -43.66 22.97 32.48
N VAL A 46 -43.49 23.49 31.25
CA VAL A 46 -43.74 22.74 30.01
C VAL A 46 -42.79 21.54 29.90
N ILE A 47 -41.50 21.73 30.20
CA ILE A 47 -40.49 20.67 30.15
C ILE A 47 -40.77 19.64 31.25
N ASP A 48 -41.11 20.09 32.45
CA ASP A 48 -41.41 19.20 33.57
C ASP A 48 -42.57 18.26 33.23
N ARG A 49 -43.65 18.79 32.65
CA ARG A 49 -44.82 18.00 32.22
C ARG A 49 -44.47 16.99 31.13
N ILE A 50 -43.65 17.38 30.15
CA ILE A 50 -43.18 16.50 29.08
C ILE A 50 -42.34 15.36 29.65
N LEU A 51 -41.37 15.66 30.52
CA LEU A 51 -40.47 14.67 31.10
C LEU A 51 -41.19 13.68 32.01
N VAL A 52 -42.16 14.13 32.81
CA VAL A 52 -42.98 13.24 33.65
C VAL A 52 -43.81 12.28 32.79
N ASN A 53 -44.52 12.79 31.77
CA ASN A 53 -45.30 11.95 30.86
C ASN A 53 -44.42 10.95 30.09
N PHE A 54 -43.25 11.40 29.64
CA PHE A 54 -42.27 10.55 28.97
C PHE A 54 -41.73 9.47 29.90
N ASN A 55 -41.41 9.81 31.16
CA ASN A 55 -40.94 8.84 32.14
C ASN A 55 -42.02 7.82 32.53
N ASN A 56 -43.28 8.25 32.64
CA ASN A 56 -44.39 7.33 32.93
C ASN A 56 -44.57 6.27 31.84
N THR A 57 -44.18 6.59 30.60
CA THR A 57 -44.27 5.67 29.46
C THR A 57 -43.01 4.80 29.31
N THR A 58 -41.82 5.36 29.56
CA THR A 58 -40.53 4.70 29.25
C THR A 58 -39.78 4.16 30.47
N GLY A 59 -40.01 4.72 31.65
CA GLY A 59 -39.31 4.40 32.90
C GLY A 59 -37.81 4.72 32.93
N ILE A 60 -37.30 5.48 31.95
CA ILE A 60 -35.85 5.66 31.76
C ILE A 60 -35.18 6.48 32.87
N PHE A 61 -35.94 7.31 33.58
CA PHE A 61 -35.46 8.11 34.71
C PHE A 61 -35.75 7.46 36.07
N ASN A 62 -36.24 6.22 36.10
CA ASN A 62 -36.43 5.47 37.35
C ASN A 62 -35.10 5.03 37.98
N CYS A 63 -34.04 4.94 37.17
CA CYS A 63 -32.69 4.66 37.65
C CYS A 63 -31.67 5.49 36.86
N ILE A 64 -30.73 6.13 37.57
CA ILE A 64 -29.65 6.95 37.01
C ILE A 64 -28.86 6.20 35.93
N LEU A 65 -28.79 4.88 36.02
CA LEU A 65 -28.04 4.05 35.09
C LEU A 65 -28.69 4.00 33.70
N TRP A 66 -30.02 3.98 33.58
CA TRP A 66 -30.70 3.73 32.30
C TRP A 66 -30.51 4.86 31.30
N SER A 67 -30.70 6.11 31.73
CA SER A 67 -30.47 7.30 30.91
C SER A 67 -28.99 7.44 30.51
N LYS A 68 -28.06 7.06 31.39
CA LYS A 68 -26.62 6.99 31.10
C LYS A 68 -26.26 5.92 30.08
N LEU A 69 -26.82 4.72 30.21
CA LEU A 69 -26.61 3.63 29.26
C LEU A 69 -27.13 4.00 27.87
N LEU A 70 -28.31 4.63 27.78
CA LEU A 70 -28.86 5.08 26.51
C LEU A 70 -27.96 6.15 25.84
N ALA A 71 -27.47 7.12 26.61
CA ALA A 71 -26.54 8.12 26.10
C ALA A 71 -25.24 7.47 25.58
N VAL A 72 -24.65 6.54 26.34
CA VAL A 72 -23.43 5.84 25.92
C VAL A 72 -23.67 4.92 24.72
N LEU A 73 -24.84 4.30 24.60
CA LEU A 73 -25.20 3.50 23.43
C LEU A 73 -25.22 4.35 22.15
N LEU A 74 -25.88 5.51 22.19
CA LEU A 74 -25.93 6.44 21.06
C LEU A 74 -24.53 7.01 20.75
N LEU A 75 -23.74 7.30 21.78
CA LEU A 75 -22.34 7.70 21.62
C LEU A 75 -21.53 6.60 20.92
N ALA A 76 -21.65 5.35 21.35
CA ALA A 76 -20.91 4.22 20.78
C ALA A 76 -21.25 4.03 19.29
N VAL A 77 -22.54 4.07 18.94
CA VAL A 77 -22.99 4.03 17.55
C VAL A 77 -22.43 5.19 16.75
N SER A 78 -22.42 6.41 17.32
CA SER A 78 -21.86 7.61 16.65
C SER A 78 -20.35 7.52 16.36
N CYS A 79 -19.61 6.72 17.13
CA CYS A 79 -18.15 6.57 16.96
C CYS A 79 -17.77 5.58 15.85
N LEU A 80 -18.65 4.65 15.47
CA LEU A 80 -18.32 3.53 14.57
C LEU A 80 -18.00 3.93 13.11
N GLY A 81 -18.39 5.11 12.66
CA GLY A 81 -18.08 5.55 11.30
C GLY A 81 -17.53 6.96 11.16
N THR A 82 -17.12 7.59 12.26
CA THR A 82 -16.35 8.83 12.17
C THR A 82 -14.99 8.55 11.53
N HIS A 83 -14.71 9.21 10.41
CA HIS A 83 -13.40 9.16 9.79
C HIS A 83 -12.43 10.07 10.57
N GLY A 84 -11.46 9.47 11.24
CA GLY A 84 -10.44 10.20 11.99
C GLY A 84 -9.34 10.74 11.10
N VAL A 85 -8.86 11.96 11.38
CA VAL A 85 -7.66 12.53 10.75
C VAL A 85 -6.43 11.69 11.15
N LYS A 86 -5.63 11.29 10.15
CA LYS A 86 -4.37 10.55 10.33
C LYS A 86 -3.34 11.43 11.05
N GLY A 87 -2.73 10.97 12.14
CA GLY A 87 -1.64 11.74 12.75
C GLY A 87 -1.11 11.32 14.13
N GLU A 88 -1.83 10.52 14.92
CA GLU A 88 -1.37 10.17 16.27
C GLU A 88 -1.02 8.68 16.42
N LYS A 89 0.17 8.40 16.97
CA LYS A 89 0.59 7.06 17.42
C LYS A 89 -0.24 6.65 18.64
N ILE A 90 -1.47 6.18 18.41
CA ILE A 90 -2.37 5.70 19.46
C ILE A 90 -2.11 4.21 19.69
N THR A 91 -1.88 3.82 20.95
CA THR A 91 -1.66 2.42 21.35
C THR A 91 -2.85 1.89 22.14
N TRP A 92 -3.11 0.57 22.07
CA TRP A 92 -4.18 -0.09 22.82
C TRP A 92 -4.18 0.23 24.34
N PRO A 93 -3.02 0.22 25.05
CA PRO A 93 -3.01 0.56 26.48
C PRO A 93 -3.53 1.96 26.78
N LYS A 94 -3.23 2.94 25.91
CA LYS A 94 -3.74 4.32 26.06
C LYS A 94 -5.25 4.38 25.89
N ILE A 95 -5.81 3.64 24.91
CA ILE A 95 -7.26 3.54 24.69
C ILE A 95 -7.94 2.94 25.92
N TYR A 96 -7.42 1.82 26.44
CA TYR A 96 -7.99 1.18 27.62
C TYR A 96 -7.93 2.07 28.86
N ALA A 97 -6.81 2.76 29.10
CA ALA A 97 -6.67 3.66 30.24
C ALA A 97 -7.72 4.78 30.21
N VAL A 98 -7.92 5.43 29.05
CA VAL A 98 -8.91 6.50 28.88
C VAL A 98 -10.34 5.96 28.94
N LEU A 99 -10.60 4.78 28.39
CA LEU A 99 -11.91 4.13 28.45
C LEU A 99 -12.30 3.80 29.90
N VAL A 100 -11.40 3.19 30.67
CA VAL A 100 -11.63 2.83 32.08
C VAL A 100 -11.83 4.08 32.92
N ALA A 101 -10.97 5.10 32.75
CA ALA A 101 -11.13 6.38 33.44
C ALA A 101 -12.47 7.06 33.09
N GLY A 102 -12.86 7.05 31.81
CA GLY A 102 -14.13 7.58 31.34
C GLY A 102 -15.33 6.84 31.93
N CYS A 103 -15.32 5.51 31.92
CA CYS A 103 -16.34 4.67 32.56
C CYS A 103 -16.45 4.95 34.06
N ALA A 104 -15.31 5.05 34.76
CA ALA A 104 -15.29 5.32 36.19
C ALA A 104 -15.91 6.70 36.50
N LEU A 105 -15.47 7.76 35.82
CA LEU A 105 -15.99 9.11 36.03
C LEU A 105 -17.47 9.23 35.65
N PHE A 106 -17.91 8.56 34.59
CA PHE A 106 -19.26 8.68 34.07
C PHE A 106 -20.29 7.84 34.85
N PHE A 107 -19.97 6.58 35.16
CA PHE A 107 -20.91 5.67 35.83
C PHE A 107 -20.78 5.73 37.36
N LEU A 108 -19.58 5.88 37.93
CA LEU A 108 -19.35 5.78 39.37
C LEU A 108 -19.49 7.11 40.14
N ASN A 109 -20.26 8.07 39.62
CA ASN A 109 -20.40 9.41 40.20
C ASN A 109 -21.74 9.65 40.94
N TRP A 110 -22.59 8.63 41.12
CA TRP A 110 -23.93 8.80 41.76
C TRP A 110 -23.85 9.29 43.21
N TRP A 111 -22.80 8.94 43.93
CA TRP A 111 -22.63 9.28 45.34
C TRP A 111 -22.35 10.78 45.54
N LEU A 112 -21.83 11.48 44.52
CA LEU A 112 -21.61 12.92 44.56
C LEU A 112 -22.90 13.71 44.82
N LEU A 113 -24.04 13.20 44.35
CA LEU A 113 -25.34 13.82 44.57
C LEU A 113 -25.80 13.74 46.04
N LYS A 114 -25.26 12.80 46.82
CA LYS A 114 -25.65 12.52 48.21
C LYS A 114 -24.68 13.07 49.26
N LEU A 115 -23.64 13.81 48.85
CA LEU A 115 -22.69 14.38 49.78
C LEU A 115 -23.35 15.46 50.67
N PRO A 116 -22.89 15.63 51.93
CA PRO A 116 -23.40 16.64 52.86
C PRO A 116 -22.86 18.04 52.53
N LEU A 117 -22.94 18.44 51.26
CA LEU A 117 -22.57 19.77 50.76
C LEU A 117 -23.83 20.48 50.24
N PRO A 118 -23.78 21.81 50.03
CA PRO A 118 -24.86 22.51 49.36
C PRO A 118 -25.21 21.85 48.02
N HIS A 119 -26.51 21.74 47.71
CA HIS A 119 -26.98 21.06 46.48
C HIS A 119 -26.31 21.61 45.21
N MET A 120 -26.01 22.91 45.16
CA MET A 120 -25.29 23.53 44.05
C MET A 120 -23.88 22.97 43.86
N ALA A 121 -23.14 22.72 44.95
CA ALA A 121 -21.80 22.15 44.91
C ALA A 121 -21.84 20.68 44.45
N ASN A 122 -22.78 19.88 44.96
CA ASN A 122 -22.99 18.50 44.52
C ASN A 122 -23.30 18.42 43.02
N THR A 123 -24.19 19.29 42.54
CA THR A 123 -24.55 19.39 41.12
C THR A 123 -23.34 19.77 40.27
N ALA A 124 -22.51 20.72 40.69
CA ALA A 124 -21.32 21.12 39.95
C ALA A 124 -20.30 19.98 39.82
N PHE A 125 -19.97 19.28 40.91
CA PHE A 125 -19.07 18.12 40.87
C PHE A 125 -19.64 16.98 40.04
N TYR A 126 -20.94 16.75 40.12
CA TYR A 126 -21.63 15.73 39.34
C TYR A 126 -21.56 16.05 37.83
N ILE A 127 -21.86 17.28 37.42
CA ILE A 127 -21.77 17.71 36.01
C ILE A 127 -20.33 17.64 35.52
N PHE A 128 -19.36 18.05 36.32
CA PHE A 128 -17.94 18.00 35.95
C PHE A 128 -17.47 16.57 35.69
N THR A 129 -17.75 15.64 36.61
CA THR A 129 -17.39 14.22 36.43
C THR A 129 -18.16 13.57 35.28
N LEU A 130 -19.43 13.92 35.09
CA LEU A 130 -20.25 13.42 33.98
C LEU A 130 -19.71 13.89 32.63
N THR A 131 -19.36 15.18 32.49
CA THR A 131 -18.83 15.74 31.24
C THR A 131 -17.42 15.22 30.96
N ALA A 132 -16.52 15.21 31.96
CA ALA A 132 -15.18 14.64 31.83
C ALA A 132 -15.22 13.15 31.44
N GLY A 133 -16.10 12.37 32.09
CA GLY A 133 -16.32 10.96 31.76
C GLY A 133 -16.84 10.76 30.33
N TYR A 134 -17.84 11.56 29.92
CA TYR A 134 -18.39 11.50 28.57
C TYR A 134 -17.36 11.85 27.49
N LEU A 135 -16.55 12.89 27.70
CA LEU A 135 -15.49 13.28 26.76
C LEU A 135 -14.40 12.20 26.65
N ALA A 136 -14.03 11.55 27.76
CA ALA A 136 -13.09 10.42 27.74
C ALA A 136 -13.67 9.20 27.00
N LEU A 137 -14.95 8.90 27.19
CA LEU A 137 -15.67 7.85 26.43
C LEU A 137 -15.73 8.18 24.93
N LEU A 138 -15.98 9.44 24.56
CA LEU A 138 -15.95 9.90 23.18
C LEU A 138 -14.54 9.73 22.58
N MET A 139 -13.50 10.20 23.25
CA MET A 139 -12.12 10.08 22.77
C MET A 139 -11.71 8.61 22.58
N SER A 140 -11.98 7.76 23.56
CA SER A 140 -11.67 6.32 23.48
C SER A 140 -12.44 5.62 22.36
N GLY A 141 -13.74 5.93 22.17
CA GLY A 141 -14.53 5.41 21.06
C GLY A 141 -14.01 5.84 19.69
N LEU A 142 -13.63 7.12 19.53
CA LEU A 142 -13.01 7.64 18.31
C LEU A 142 -11.67 6.96 18.00
N TRP A 143 -10.83 6.75 19.02
CA TRP A 143 -9.55 6.07 18.87
C TRP A 143 -9.71 4.59 18.51
N MET A 144 -10.67 3.90 19.15
CA MET A 144 -10.97 2.49 18.89
C MET A 144 -11.47 2.27 17.45
N SER A 145 -12.38 3.12 16.99
CA SER A 145 -12.92 3.10 15.62
C SER A 145 -11.84 3.27 14.55
N ARG A 146 -10.85 4.15 14.79
CA ARG A 146 -9.69 4.35 13.90
C ARG A 146 -8.82 3.10 13.79
N LEU A 147 -8.51 2.46 14.92
CA LEU A 147 -7.60 1.31 14.96
C LEU A 147 -8.23 0.07 14.32
N TYR A 148 -9.52 -0.14 14.53
CA TYR A 148 -10.25 -1.25 13.93
C TYR A 148 -10.30 -1.14 12.40
N ARG A 149 -10.54 0.05 11.85
CA ARG A 149 -10.53 0.27 10.38
C ARG A 149 -9.14 0.16 9.75
N HIS A 150 -8.06 0.44 10.49
CA HIS A 150 -6.70 0.31 9.96
C HIS A 150 -6.30 -1.15 9.71
N ASN A 151 -6.85 -2.12 10.43
CA ASN A 151 -6.55 -3.54 10.22
C ASN A 151 -7.37 -4.20 9.11
N LEU A 152 -8.47 -3.57 8.66
CA LEU A 152 -9.36 -4.12 7.61
C LEU A 152 -9.03 -3.59 6.21
N MET A 153 -8.25 -2.51 6.12
CA MET A 153 -7.79 -1.93 4.86
C MET A 153 -6.26 -1.98 4.86
N GLU A 154 -5.69 -3.20 4.91
CA GLU A 154 -4.34 -3.35 4.40
C GLU A 154 -4.39 -2.91 2.93
N ASP A 155 -3.61 -1.89 2.59
CA ASP A 155 -3.60 -1.26 1.27
C ASP A 155 -3.59 -2.34 0.17
N VAL A 156 -4.53 -2.25 -0.77
CA VAL A 156 -4.63 -3.19 -1.89
C VAL A 156 -3.33 -3.15 -2.72
N PHE A 157 -2.65 -2.01 -2.72
CA PHE A 157 -1.35 -1.79 -3.36
C PHE A 157 -0.20 -1.85 -2.34
N ASN A 158 -0.23 -2.82 -1.43
CA ASN A 158 0.92 -3.10 -0.57
C ASN A 158 1.87 -4.09 -1.27
N MET A 159 3.16 -4.01 -0.92
CA MET A 159 4.21 -4.91 -1.44
C MET A 159 3.84 -6.40 -1.28
N GLU A 160 3.04 -6.78 -0.30
CA GLU A 160 2.60 -8.16 -0.07
C GLU A 160 1.58 -8.62 -1.12
N ASN A 161 0.60 -7.77 -1.40
CA ASN A 161 -0.52 -8.01 -2.31
C ASN A 161 -0.09 -7.91 -3.78
N GLU A 162 0.90 -7.08 -4.08
CA GLU A 162 1.55 -7.00 -5.40
C GLU A 162 2.58 -8.12 -5.63
N SER A 163 2.92 -8.86 -4.58
CA SER A 163 3.91 -9.94 -4.63
C SER A 163 3.28 -11.30 -4.88
N PHE A 164 3.88 -12.08 -5.77
CA PHE A 164 3.46 -13.46 -6.05
C PHE A 164 4.66 -14.41 -6.06
N MET A 165 4.38 -15.71 -5.94
CA MET A 165 5.41 -16.74 -5.99
C MET A 165 6.03 -16.78 -7.39
N GLN A 166 7.34 -16.54 -7.48
CA GLN A 166 8.11 -16.70 -8.72
C GLN A 166 8.83 -18.05 -8.74
N GLU A 167 9.37 -18.42 -9.91
CA GLU A 167 10.10 -19.67 -10.06
C GLU A 167 11.40 -19.65 -9.23
N THR A 168 11.60 -20.68 -8.41
CA THR A 168 12.76 -20.82 -7.53
C THR A 168 13.75 -21.86 -8.02
N ARG A 169 13.33 -22.73 -8.94
CA ARG A 169 14.17 -23.78 -9.51
C ARG A 169 15.00 -23.21 -10.65
N LEU A 170 16.28 -23.54 -10.65
CA LEU A 170 17.16 -23.31 -11.79
C LEU A 170 16.87 -24.38 -12.85
N MET A 171 16.41 -23.97 -14.04
CA MET A 171 16.06 -24.89 -15.13
C MET A 171 17.08 -24.77 -16.26
N GLU A 172 18.14 -25.57 -16.19
CA GLU A 172 19.22 -25.56 -17.18
C GLU A 172 19.00 -26.59 -18.30
N ASN A 173 19.26 -26.17 -19.53
CA ASN A 173 19.36 -27.03 -20.71
C ASN A 173 20.34 -26.42 -21.74
N GLU A 174 20.56 -27.09 -22.86
CA GLU A 174 21.48 -26.65 -23.93
C GLU A 174 21.12 -25.25 -24.51
N TYR A 175 19.84 -24.89 -24.51
CA TYR A 175 19.32 -23.66 -25.11
C TYR A 175 18.85 -22.63 -24.07
N SER A 176 19.09 -22.87 -22.79
CA SER A 176 18.55 -22.00 -21.74
C SER A 176 19.45 -20.79 -21.47
N VAL A 177 18.88 -19.72 -20.93
CA VAL A 177 19.62 -18.69 -20.21
C VAL A 177 18.91 -18.42 -18.91
N ASN A 178 19.65 -18.44 -17.81
CA ASN A 178 19.09 -18.42 -16.46
C ASN A 178 19.58 -17.17 -15.72
N LEU A 179 18.64 -16.31 -15.29
CA LEU A 179 18.96 -15.04 -14.64
C LEU A 179 18.58 -15.10 -13.16
N PRO A 180 19.51 -14.88 -12.22
CA PRO A 180 19.20 -14.86 -10.80
C PRO A 180 18.35 -13.64 -10.45
N THR A 181 17.33 -13.83 -9.63
CA THR A 181 16.42 -12.77 -9.18
C THR A 181 16.14 -12.87 -7.68
N ARG A 182 15.59 -11.79 -7.12
CA ARG A 182 15.01 -11.77 -5.78
C ARG A 182 13.59 -11.26 -5.86
N PHE A 183 12.68 -11.93 -5.17
CA PHE A 183 11.28 -11.54 -5.10
C PHE A 183 10.78 -11.59 -3.66
N TYR A 184 9.86 -10.70 -3.34
CA TYR A 184 9.18 -10.69 -2.05
C TYR A 184 7.97 -11.62 -2.14
N TYR A 185 7.73 -12.44 -1.13
CA TYR A 185 6.53 -13.29 -1.04
C TYR A 185 6.36 -13.80 0.38
N LYS A 186 5.15 -13.72 0.94
CA LYS A 186 4.82 -14.14 2.33
C LYS A 186 5.73 -13.49 3.39
N LYS A 187 5.77 -12.15 3.42
CA LYS A 187 6.57 -11.33 4.34
C LYS A 187 8.09 -11.56 4.32
N ARG A 188 8.63 -12.25 3.30
CA ARG A 188 10.06 -12.56 3.21
C ARG A 188 10.61 -12.37 1.81
N TRP A 189 11.89 -12.02 1.75
CA TRP A 189 12.67 -12.04 0.50
C TRP A 189 13.08 -13.49 0.18
N ASN A 190 12.82 -13.91 -1.05
CA ASN A 190 13.19 -15.22 -1.57
C ASN A 190 14.11 -15.03 -2.78
N ASN A 191 15.04 -15.96 -2.97
CA ASN A 191 15.82 -16.04 -4.20
C ASN A 191 15.03 -16.83 -5.25
N GLY A 192 15.15 -16.44 -6.52
CA GLY A 192 14.50 -17.12 -7.63
C GLY A 192 15.30 -16.99 -8.93
N PHE A 193 14.73 -17.51 -10.02
CA PHE A 193 15.34 -17.50 -11.33
C PHE A 193 14.32 -17.14 -12.41
N VAL A 194 14.72 -16.27 -13.33
CA VAL A 194 14.05 -16.12 -14.62
C VAL A 194 14.74 -17.08 -15.59
N ASN A 195 14.05 -18.17 -15.91
CA ASN A 195 14.55 -19.23 -16.80
C ASN A 195 14.02 -19.01 -18.22
N ILE A 196 14.88 -18.53 -19.12
CA ILE A 196 14.60 -18.52 -20.55
C ILE A 196 14.96 -19.90 -21.07
N VAL A 197 14.00 -20.83 -21.10
CA VAL A 197 14.27 -22.25 -21.42
C VAL A 197 14.61 -22.51 -22.89
N ASN A 198 14.30 -21.57 -23.78
CA ASN A 198 14.59 -21.65 -25.21
C ASN A 198 14.79 -20.24 -25.80
N ILE A 199 16.04 -19.91 -26.11
CA ILE A 199 16.44 -18.61 -26.69
C ILE A 199 15.99 -18.37 -28.13
N PHE A 200 15.59 -19.41 -28.87
CA PHE A 200 15.21 -19.27 -30.29
C PHE A 200 13.83 -18.65 -30.50
N ARG A 201 13.06 -18.41 -29.42
CA ARG A 201 11.71 -17.80 -29.49
C ARG A 201 11.70 -16.27 -29.56
N ALA A 202 12.83 -15.67 -29.94
CA ALA A 202 13.15 -14.25 -29.80
C ALA A 202 13.08 -13.76 -28.34
N CYS A 203 14.00 -12.88 -27.98
CA CYS A 203 14.05 -12.27 -26.65
C CYS A 203 14.23 -10.77 -26.82
N MET A 204 13.36 -9.98 -26.18
CA MET A 204 13.42 -8.52 -26.22
C MET A 204 13.64 -7.97 -24.82
N VAL A 205 14.61 -7.06 -24.69
CA VAL A 205 14.91 -6.36 -23.43
C VAL A 205 14.59 -4.89 -23.60
N ILE A 206 13.52 -4.42 -22.97
CA ILE A 206 13.08 -3.01 -23.01
C ILE A 206 13.56 -2.28 -21.77
N GLY A 207 14.00 -1.03 -21.93
CA GLY A 207 14.28 -0.13 -20.82
C GLY A 207 14.93 1.17 -21.27
N THR A 208 14.89 2.19 -20.42
CA THR A 208 15.48 3.51 -20.68
C THR A 208 17.01 3.46 -20.68
N PRO A 209 17.71 4.42 -21.32
CA PRO A 209 19.16 4.57 -21.16
C PRO A 209 19.55 4.64 -19.68
N GLY A 210 20.62 3.94 -19.29
CA GLY A 210 21.07 3.89 -17.89
C GLY A 210 20.34 2.90 -16.97
N SER A 211 19.29 2.21 -17.44
CA SER A 211 18.51 1.26 -16.61
C SER A 211 19.22 -0.06 -16.27
N GLY A 212 20.51 -0.21 -16.59
CA GLY A 212 21.29 -1.40 -16.25
C GLY A 212 21.07 -2.65 -17.13
N LYS A 213 20.37 -2.54 -18.27
CA LYS A 213 20.07 -3.68 -19.18
C LYS A 213 21.29 -4.52 -19.54
N SER A 214 22.40 -3.87 -19.90
CA SER A 214 23.62 -4.56 -20.31
C SER A 214 24.18 -5.40 -19.17
N TYR A 215 24.28 -4.81 -17.97
CA TYR A 215 24.80 -5.49 -16.79
C TYR A 215 23.90 -6.64 -16.32
N ALA A 216 22.59 -6.39 -16.21
CA ALA A 216 21.65 -7.34 -15.63
C ALA A 216 21.31 -8.50 -16.58
N ILE A 217 21.21 -8.25 -17.89
CA ILE A 217 20.69 -9.22 -18.85
C ILE A 217 21.75 -9.61 -19.88
N VAL A 218 22.25 -8.64 -20.66
CA VAL A 218 23.08 -8.91 -21.86
C VAL A 218 24.39 -9.61 -21.49
N ASN A 219 25.08 -9.15 -20.44
CA ASN A 219 26.33 -9.75 -19.98
C ASN A 219 26.14 -11.21 -19.57
N SER A 220 25.01 -11.53 -18.94
CA SER A 220 24.67 -12.89 -18.54
C SER A 220 24.41 -13.77 -19.76
N TYR A 221 23.67 -13.26 -20.75
CA TYR A 221 23.45 -13.91 -22.03
C TYR A 221 24.77 -14.24 -22.74
N ILE A 222 25.65 -13.25 -22.93
CA ILE A 222 26.94 -13.45 -23.61
C ILE A 222 27.74 -14.57 -22.94
N ARG A 223 27.86 -14.53 -21.62
CA ARG A 223 28.63 -15.53 -20.85
C ARG A 223 28.03 -16.93 -20.97
N GLN A 224 26.72 -17.05 -20.79
CA GLN A 224 26.03 -18.35 -20.80
C GLN A 224 25.99 -18.97 -22.20
N LEU A 225 25.72 -18.18 -23.24
CA LEU A 225 25.69 -18.69 -24.61
C LEU A 225 27.08 -19.16 -25.06
N ILE A 226 28.13 -18.39 -24.79
CA ILE A 226 29.49 -18.82 -25.10
C ILE A 226 29.88 -20.07 -24.31
N ALA A 227 29.53 -20.15 -23.03
CA ALA A 227 29.80 -21.33 -22.21
C ALA A 227 29.08 -22.59 -22.71
N LYS A 228 27.99 -22.42 -23.46
CA LYS A 228 27.23 -23.49 -24.11
C LYS A 228 27.67 -23.77 -25.55
N GLY A 229 28.78 -23.17 -26.00
CA GLY A 229 29.32 -23.43 -27.34
C GLY A 229 28.62 -22.68 -28.47
N PHE A 230 27.81 -21.66 -28.18
CA PHE A 230 27.20 -20.86 -29.23
C PHE A 230 28.21 -19.92 -29.91
N ALA A 231 28.10 -19.82 -31.22
CA ALA A 231 28.60 -18.67 -31.95
C ALA A 231 27.61 -17.51 -31.78
N ILE A 232 28.11 -16.32 -31.43
CA ILE A 232 27.26 -15.15 -31.18
C ILE A 232 27.68 -13.99 -32.05
N TYR A 233 26.69 -13.24 -32.54
CA TYR A 233 26.87 -11.97 -33.24
C TYR A 233 26.48 -10.85 -32.29
N ILE A 234 27.41 -9.94 -31.97
CA ILE A 234 27.20 -8.85 -31.02
C ILE A 234 27.33 -7.52 -31.74
N TYR A 235 26.29 -6.69 -31.63
CA TYR A 235 26.37 -5.28 -31.96
C TYR A 235 26.76 -4.48 -30.71
N ASP A 236 28.01 -4.03 -30.66
CA ASP A 236 28.57 -3.31 -29.51
C ASP A 236 28.67 -1.81 -29.81
N TYR A 237 27.58 -1.09 -29.51
CA TYR A 237 27.50 0.36 -29.75
C TYR A 237 28.53 1.17 -28.94
N LYS A 238 28.99 0.64 -27.80
CA LYS A 238 29.97 1.30 -26.91
C LYS A 238 31.29 0.53 -26.91
N PHE A 239 31.79 0.22 -28.10
CA PHE A 239 32.99 -0.59 -28.25
C PHE A 239 34.14 -0.05 -27.37
N ASP A 240 34.80 -0.88 -26.56
CA ASP A 240 34.82 -2.35 -26.51
C ASP A 240 34.11 -2.99 -25.29
N ASP A 241 33.05 -2.36 -24.76
CA ASP A 241 32.34 -2.81 -23.55
C ASP A 241 31.88 -4.29 -23.60
N LEU A 242 31.00 -4.63 -24.55
CA LEU A 242 30.46 -5.99 -24.67
C LEU A 242 31.49 -6.93 -25.30
N SER A 243 32.29 -6.39 -26.22
CA SER A 243 33.34 -7.12 -26.95
C SER A 243 34.37 -7.72 -26.00
N THR A 244 34.80 -6.95 -24.99
CA THR A 244 35.73 -7.42 -23.95
C THR A 244 35.15 -8.57 -23.13
N ILE A 245 33.86 -8.51 -22.80
CA ILE A 245 33.18 -9.59 -22.06
C ILE A 245 33.08 -10.84 -22.91
N ALA A 246 32.71 -10.70 -24.18
CA ALA A 246 32.60 -11.80 -25.13
C ALA A 246 33.96 -12.48 -25.36
N TYR A 247 35.00 -11.71 -25.65
CA TYR A 247 36.35 -12.23 -25.88
C TYR A 247 36.88 -12.99 -24.66
N ASN A 248 36.76 -12.41 -23.47
CA ASN A 248 37.19 -13.07 -22.24
C ASN A 248 36.37 -14.32 -21.92
N SER A 249 35.06 -14.32 -22.23
CA SER A 249 34.22 -15.50 -22.06
C SER A 249 34.61 -16.59 -23.04
N LEU A 250 34.93 -16.22 -24.29
CA LEU A 250 35.35 -17.15 -25.32
C LEU A 250 36.65 -17.84 -24.94
N LEU A 251 37.68 -17.07 -24.55
CA LEU A 251 38.97 -17.61 -24.10
C LEU A 251 38.82 -18.66 -22.97
N LYS A 252 37.87 -18.46 -22.07
CA LYS A 252 37.60 -19.36 -20.94
C LYS A 252 36.82 -20.62 -21.31
N ASN A 253 36.16 -20.65 -22.46
CA ASN A 253 35.26 -21.73 -22.88
C ASN A 253 35.65 -22.31 -24.25
N MET A 254 36.87 -22.09 -24.73
CA MET A 254 37.34 -22.64 -26.02
C MET A 254 37.30 -24.17 -26.08
N ASP A 255 37.32 -24.84 -24.92
CA ASP A 255 37.17 -26.29 -24.78
C ASP A 255 35.73 -26.78 -25.01
N LYS A 256 34.74 -25.89 -24.98
CA LYS A 256 33.32 -26.21 -25.17
C LYS A 256 32.90 -26.31 -26.65
N TYR A 257 33.80 -25.96 -27.56
CA TYR A 257 33.53 -25.95 -28.99
C TYR A 257 34.21 -27.13 -29.66
N GLU A 258 33.43 -27.92 -30.41
CA GLU A 258 33.98 -28.96 -31.29
C GLU A 258 34.92 -28.35 -32.34
N VAL A 259 34.46 -27.26 -32.98
CA VAL A 259 35.27 -26.43 -33.88
C VAL A 259 35.55 -25.09 -33.20
N LYS A 260 36.82 -24.87 -32.86
CA LYS A 260 37.28 -23.66 -32.17
C LYS A 260 36.92 -22.40 -32.97
N PRO A 261 36.06 -21.51 -32.44
CA PRO A 261 35.64 -20.30 -33.15
C PRO A 261 36.77 -19.28 -33.18
N ARG A 262 36.70 -18.38 -34.17
CA ARG A 262 37.56 -17.20 -34.26
C ARG A 262 36.78 -15.97 -33.83
N PHE A 263 37.46 -15.00 -33.22
CA PHE A 263 36.87 -13.74 -32.79
C PHE A 263 37.11 -12.68 -33.86
N TYR A 264 36.06 -12.26 -34.54
CA TYR A 264 36.10 -11.20 -35.55
C TYR A 264 35.39 -9.95 -35.04
N VAL A 265 35.95 -8.79 -35.37
CA VAL A 265 35.44 -7.46 -34.99
C VAL A 265 35.36 -6.63 -36.25
N ILE A 266 34.20 -6.05 -36.55
CA ILE A 266 34.05 -5.02 -37.58
C ILE A 266 33.80 -3.70 -36.86
N ASN A 267 34.80 -2.83 -36.87
CA ASN A 267 34.76 -1.52 -36.23
C ASN A 267 34.78 -0.41 -37.31
N PHE A 268 33.75 0.42 -37.32
CA PHE A 268 33.60 1.53 -38.26
C PHE A 268 34.23 2.84 -37.75
N ASP A 269 34.43 2.98 -36.44
CA ASP A 269 35.00 4.16 -35.79
C ASP A 269 36.54 4.11 -35.77
N ASP A 270 37.11 2.93 -35.47
CA ASP A 270 38.55 2.66 -35.52
C ASP A 270 38.87 1.52 -36.49
N PRO A 271 39.15 1.84 -37.77
CA PRO A 271 39.51 0.85 -38.78
C PRO A 271 40.76 0.03 -38.44
N ARG A 272 41.65 0.50 -37.54
CA ARG A 272 42.87 -0.25 -37.16
C ARG A 272 42.56 -1.42 -36.24
N ARG A 273 41.46 -1.35 -35.47
CA ARG A 273 40.96 -2.42 -34.61
C ARG A 273 39.90 -3.28 -35.29
N SER A 274 39.67 -3.05 -36.59
CA SER A 274 38.68 -3.74 -37.40
C SER A 274 39.34 -4.85 -38.23
N HIS A 275 38.68 -6.00 -38.29
CA HIS A 275 38.90 -6.98 -39.33
C HIS A 275 38.31 -6.46 -40.64
N ARG A 276 38.93 -6.84 -41.76
CA ARG A 276 38.44 -6.41 -43.08
C ARG A 276 37.32 -7.33 -43.54
N CYS A 277 36.23 -6.74 -44.01
CA CYS A 277 35.13 -7.43 -44.66
C CYS A 277 34.83 -6.70 -45.97
N ASN A 278 34.56 -7.45 -47.04
CA ASN A 278 34.05 -6.91 -48.30
C ASN A 278 32.62 -7.42 -48.51
N PRO A 279 31.59 -6.62 -48.18
CA PRO A 279 30.19 -7.02 -48.37
C PRO A 279 29.80 -7.26 -49.83
N ILE A 280 30.59 -6.74 -50.78
CA ILE A 280 30.37 -6.92 -52.22
C ILE A 280 31.33 -7.94 -52.87
N ASN A 281 31.92 -8.84 -52.07
CA ASN A 281 32.78 -9.88 -52.63
C ASN A 281 31.96 -10.77 -53.58
N PRO A 282 32.34 -10.91 -54.86
CA PRO A 282 31.63 -11.73 -55.84
C PRO A 282 31.44 -13.19 -55.39
N GLU A 283 32.34 -13.74 -54.56
CA GLU A 283 32.22 -15.10 -54.02
C GLU A 283 30.94 -15.32 -53.19
N PHE A 284 30.34 -14.25 -52.64
CA PHE A 284 29.08 -14.34 -51.88
C PHE A 284 27.84 -14.13 -52.76
N MET A 285 28.00 -13.74 -54.02
CA MET A 285 26.91 -13.48 -54.97
C MET A 285 26.88 -14.57 -56.04
N THR A 286 26.58 -15.80 -55.61
CA THR A 286 26.53 -16.97 -56.50
C THR A 286 25.33 -16.96 -57.45
N ASP A 287 24.29 -16.20 -57.13
CA ASP A 287 23.09 -16.02 -57.95
C ASP A 287 22.61 -14.56 -57.98
N ILE A 288 21.60 -14.31 -58.82
CA ILE A 288 20.99 -12.98 -58.98
C ILE A 288 20.35 -12.52 -57.66
N SER A 289 19.81 -13.44 -56.85
CA SER A 289 19.21 -13.14 -55.55
C SER A 289 20.23 -12.57 -54.57
N GLY A 290 21.42 -13.15 -54.48
CA GLY A 290 22.52 -12.62 -53.66
C GLY A 290 22.96 -11.23 -54.10
N ALA A 291 23.02 -10.98 -55.40
CA ALA A 291 23.30 -9.64 -55.94
C ALA A 291 22.19 -8.64 -55.60
N TYR A 292 20.92 -9.06 -55.68
CA TYR A 292 19.77 -8.23 -55.32
C TYR A 292 19.75 -7.89 -53.82
N GLU A 293 19.92 -8.89 -52.94
CA GLU A 293 19.95 -8.70 -51.48
C GLU A 293 21.11 -7.80 -51.03
N ALA A 294 22.31 -7.99 -51.59
CA ALA A 294 23.45 -7.14 -51.29
C ALA A 294 23.21 -5.69 -51.76
N SER A 295 22.69 -5.51 -52.97
CA SER A 295 22.35 -4.19 -53.52
C SER A 295 21.27 -3.51 -52.69
N TYR A 296 20.21 -4.24 -52.34
CA TYR A 296 19.09 -3.74 -51.53
C TYR A 296 19.55 -3.31 -50.14
N THR A 297 20.33 -4.15 -49.46
CA THR A 297 20.92 -3.84 -48.15
C THR A 297 21.79 -2.58 -48.21
N ILE A 298 22.65 -2.45 -49.23
CA ILE A 298 23.51 -1.27 -49.41
C ILE A 298 22.66 -0.02 -49.67
N MET A 299 21.69 -0.10 -50.57
CA MET A 299 20.83 1.03 -50.93
C MET A 299 20.00 1.52 -49.75
N LEU A 300 19.41 0.61 -48.97
CA LEU A 300 18.68 0.96 -47.74
C LEU A 300 19.57 1.68 -46.73
N ASN A 301 20.81 1.23 -46.55
CA ASN A 301 21.72 1.86 -45.58
C ASN A 301 22.29 3.21 -46.07
N LEU A 302 22.39 3.44 -47.38
CA LEU A 302 22.84 4.71 -47.94
C LEU A 302 21.74 5.77 -48.02
N ASN A 303 20.48 5.35 -48.21
CA ASN A 303 19.37 6.26 -48.39
C ASN A 303 18.61 6.52 -47.08
N ARG A 304 18.84 7.70 -46.49
CA ARG A 304 18.20 8.15 -45.24
C ARG A 304 16.67 8.24 -45.30
N THR A 305 16.06 8.22 -46.49
CA THR A 305 14.59 8.31 -46.64
C THR A 305 13.90 6.95 -46.70
N TRP A 306 14.66 5.86 -46.78
CA TRP A 306 14.13 4.50 -46.95
C TRP A 306 14.15 3.67 -45.65
N VAL A 307 14.65 4.26 -44.55
CA VAL A 307 14.73 3.65 -43.22
C VAL A 307 13.78 4.38 -42.26
#